data_AF-A0A7Y9NPL0-F1
#
_entry.id   AF-A0A7Y9NPL0-F1
#
_cell.length_a   1.000
_cell.length_b   1.000
_cell.length_c   1.000
_cell.angle_alpha   90.00
_cell.angle_beta   90.00
_cell.angle_gamma   90.00
#
_symmetry.space_group_name_H-M   'P 1'
#
loop_
_entity.id
_entity.type
_entity.pdbx_description
1 polymer ?
#
loop_
_entity_poly.entity_id
_entity_poly.type
_entity_poly.pdbx_seq_one_letter_code
_entity_poly.pdbx_strand_id
1 'polypeptide(L)'
;MSIAWKFLILVIASYQVAAGESVNFSLPETNKLISFTFQSKPGGNSSFRSFQVDFEGKHFDFTARNSIARIPANPNERRALGYWIDIPGLKLHPSRYFLVGKYGTASDSRTLLFFISDAGASDAAALLVIGFSTSGDPYKVLERDYLDVTSFQSTPDGTGLIVGKETLSQVMGGDGFNGSTKPYATTYDPFSVFIVHPESKAVYSLVVSRSYNQKHYVWAGSHSREDYAVLYNLPEHHGLIGAPTSRVPALLGESRNEAKP
;
A
#
# COMPACT_ATOMS: atom_id res chain seq x y z
N MET A 1 27.54 -33.28 61.43
CA MET A 1 26.43 -32.73 60.64
C MET A 1 26.49 -31.21 60.71
N SER A 2 26.86 -30.53 59.62
CA SER A 2 26.68 -29.08 59.40
C SER A 2 26.99 -28.79 57.93
N ILE A 3 25.95 -28.77 57.08
CA ILE A 3 25.40 -27.60 56.39
C ILE A 3 26.38 -27.00 55.37
N ALA A 4 26.25 -27.51 54.13
CA ALA A 4 26.83 -26.94 52.92
C ALA A 4 26.02 -25.71 52.50
N TRP A 5 26.66 -24.54 52.47
CA TRP A 5 26.13 -23.33 51.85
C TRP A 5 26.27 -23.45 50.32
N LYS A 6 25.13 -23.52 49.63
CA LYS A 6 25.07 -23.49 48.17
C LYS A 6 24.86 -22.06 47.68
N PHE A 7 25.67 -21.72 46.69
CA PHE A 7 25.71 -20.51 45.89
C PHE A 7 24.33 -20.04 45.42
N LEU A 8 24.03 -18.77 45.68
CA LEU A 8 22.98 -18.02 45.02
C LEU A 8 23.53 -17.52 43.67
N ILE A 9 23.17 -18.19 42.58
CA ILE A 9 23.45 -17.69 41.21
C ILE A 9 22.41 -16.63 40.89
N LEU A 10 22.85 -15.38 40.83
CA LEU A 10 22.06 -14.25 40.35
C LEU A 10 21.93 -14.39 38.82
N VAL A 11 20.78 -14.87 38.35
CA VAL A 11 20.44 -14.87 36.92
C VAL A 11 20.06 -13.44 36.55
N ILE A 12 21.03 -12.66 36.06
CA ILE A 12 20.76 -11.40 35.36
C ILE A 12 20.19 -11.80 34.01
N ALA A 13 18.87 -11.79 33.88
CA ALA A 13 18.20 -11.84 32.60
C ALA A 13 18.55 -10.55 31.84
N SER A 14 19.56 -10.62 30.98
CA SER A 14 19.85 -9.61 29.98
C SER A 14 18.68 -9.59 28.99
N TYR A 15 17.70 -8.73 29.25
CA TYR A 15 16.77 -8.29 28.21
C TYR A 15 17.62 -7.56 27.16
N GLN A 16 17.95 -8.26 26.07
CA GLN A 16 18.37 -7.59 24.85
C GLN A 16 17.18 -6.78 24.36
N VAL A 17 17.12 -5.51 24.76
CA VAL A 17 16.28 -4.53 24.08
C VAL A 17 16.81 -4.48 22.65
N ALA A 18 16.03 -5.00 21.71
CA ALA A 18 16.37 -4.89 20.29
C ALA A 18 16.65 -3.41 20.00
N ALA A 19 17.87 -3.10 19.56
CA ALA A 19 18.25 -1.73 19.24
C ALA A 19 17.31 -1.20 18.16
N GLY A 20 16.52 -0.19 18.48
CA GLY A 20 15.68 0.49 17.49
C GLY A 20 16.56 1.18 16.46
N GLU A 21 16.20 1.09 15.18
CA GLU A 21 16.86 1.89 14.14
C GLU A 21 16.26 3.29 14.16
N SER A 22 17.10 4.33 14.22
CA SER A 22 16.66 5.73 14.19
C SER A 22 16.95 6.39 12.84
N VAL A 23 16.01 7.20 12.35
CA VAL A 23 16.10 7.94 11.09
C VAL A 23 15.72 9.38 11.32
N ASN A 24 16.57 10.30 10.88
CA ASN A 24 16.24 11.72 10.87
C ASN A 24 15.71 12.14 9.49
N PHE A 25 14.67 12.98 9.49
CA PHE A 25 14.05 13.53 8.29
C PHE A 25 13.84 15.03 8.48
N SER A 26 14.33 15.84 7.54
CA SER A 26 14.07 17.29 7.55
C SER A 26 12.82 17.57 6.72
N LEU A 27 11.79 18.18 7.33
CA LEU A 27 10.59 18.62 6.63
C LEU A 27 10.95 19.73 5.63
N PRO A 28 10.76 19.51 4.31
CA PRO A 28 11.12 20.52 3.31
C PRO A 28 10.38 21.86 3.49
N GLU A 29 9.15 21.83 3.98
CA GLU A 29 8.29 23.01 4.16
C GLU A 29 8.68 23.89 5.36
N THR A 30 9.34 23.33 6.37
CA THR A 30 9.69 24.06 7.61
C THR A 30 11.17 24.01 7.98
N ASN A 31 11.96 23.19 7.28
CA ASN A 31 13.33 22.81 7.63
C ASN A 31 13.50 22.24 9.05
N LYS A 32 12.40 21.84 9.68
CA LYS A 32 12.45 21.23 11.02
C LYS A 32 12.85 19.77 10.92
N LEU A 33 13.69 19.35 11.87
CA LEU A 33 14.14 17.97 11.98
C LEU A 33 13.11 17.13 12.75
N ILE A 34 12.76 15.99 12.18
CA ILE A 34 11.96 14.95 12.81
C ILE A 34 12.83 13.72 12.98
N SER A 35 12.77 13.09 14.15
CA SER A 35 13.43 11.81 14.40
C SER A 35 12.39 10.71 14.44
N PHE A 36 12.66 9.61 13.76
CA PHE A 36 11.87 8.38 13.77
C PHE A 36 12.67 7.30 14.48
N THR A 37 12.06 6.55 15.38
CA THR A 37 12.66 5.37 16.01
C THR A 37 11.79 4.15 15.74
N PHE A 38 12.32 3.21 14.95
CA PHE A 38 11.60 2.01 14.50
C PHE A 38 11.86 0.84 15.45
N GLN A 39 10.79 0.18 15.88
CA GLN A 39 10.89 -0.99 16.75
C GLN A 39 10.81 -2.26 15.89
N SER A 40 11.97 -2.85 15.62
CA SER A 40 12.07 -4.10 14.84
C SER A 40 11.33 -5.25 15.53
N LYS A 41 10.64 -6.07 14.73
CA LYS A 41 10.01 -7.30 15.23
C LYS A 41 11.09 -8.31 15.67
N PRO A 42 11.02 -8.90 16.87
CA PRO A 42 11.95 -9.96 17.29
C PRO A 42 11.93 -11.15 16.32
N GLY A 43 13.10 -11.56 15.83
CA GLY A 43 13.26 -12.74 14.96
C GLY A 43 12.77 -12.59 13.51
N GLY A 44 12.54 -11.37 13.01
CA GLY A 44 11.94 -11.13 11.70
C GLY A 44 12.66 -10.14 10.78
N ASN A 45 12.17 -10.09 9.54
CA ASN A 45 12.72 -9.56 8.28
C ASN A 45 12.93 -8.03 8.23
N SER A 46 13.50 -7.40 9.26
CA SER A 46 13.63 -5.93 9.39
C SER A 46 12.31 -5.14 9.30
N SER A 47 11.17 -5.84 9.41
CA SER A 47 9.85 -5.23 9.50
C SER A 47 9.54 -4.76 10.93
N PHE A 48 8.64 -3.78 11.02
CA PHE A 48 8.23 -3.14 12.27
C PHE A 48 6.72 -2.95 12.28
N ARG A 49 6.12 -2.86 13.47
CA ARG A 49 4.68 -2.58 13.62
C ARG A 49 4.43 -1.22 14.27
N SER A 50 5.38 -0.76 15.06
CA SER A 50 5.33 0.52 15.75
C SER A 50 6.61 1.32 15.48
N PHE A 51 6.45 2.63 15.48
CA PHE A 51 7.56 3.56 15.46
C PHE A 51 7.18 4.81 16.25
N GLN A 52 8.20 5.43 16.81
CA GLN A 52 8.08 6.67 17.55
C GLN A 52 8.54 7.81 16.66
N VAL A 53 7.89 8.96 16.80
CA VAL A 53 8.25 10.19 16.12
C VAL A 53 8.50 11.26 17.17
N ASP A 54 9.71 11.79 17.17
CA ASP A 54 10.12 12.88 18.04
C ASP A 54 10.20 14.16 17.23
N PHE A 55 9.51 15.20 17.71
CA PHE A 55 9.46 16.49 17.03
C PHE A 55 9.32 17.61 18.06
N GLU A 56 10.30 18.53 18.09
CA GLU A 56 10.31 19.69 18.99
C GLU A 56 10.04 19.36 20.48
N GLY A 57 10.61 18.25 20.96
CA GLY A 57 10.44 17.78 22.34
C GLY A 57 9.09 17.09 22.63
N LYS A 58 8.22 16.95 21.62
CA LYS A 58 7.02 16.12 21.68
C LYS A 58 7.34 14.71 21.18
N HIS A 59 6.63 13.74 21.75
CA HIS A 59 6.73 12.33 21.42
C HIS A 59 5.40 11.83 20.87
N PHE A 60 5.42 11.14 19.73
CA PHE A 60 4.24 10.58 19.08
C PHE A 60 4.47 9.10 18.77
N ASP A 61 3.57 8.23 19.24
CA ASP A 61 3.62 6.80 18.97
C ASP A 61 2.66 6.43 17.84
N PHE A 62 3.19 5.81 16.79
CA PHE A 62 2.40 5.26 15.71
C PHE A 62 2.46 3.73 15.74
N THR A 63 1.29 3.10 15.89
CA THR A 63 1.13 1.66 15.68
C THR A 63 0.37 1.44 14.38
N ALA A 64 0.99 0.72 13.45
CA ALA A 64 0.36 0.28 12.23
C ALA A 64 -0.47 -0.98 12.49
N ARG A 65 -1.61 -1.10 11.80
CA ARG A 65 -2.46 -2.31 11.85
C ARG A 65 -1.67 -3.54 11.40
N ASN A 66 -0.91 -3.40 10.32
CA ASN A 66 -0.09 -4.42 9.70
C ASN A 66 1.41 -4.12 9.86
N SER A 67 2.25 -5.12 9.60
CA SER A 67 3.71 -4.94 9.70
C SER A 67 4.23 -4.17 8.49
N ILE A 68 4.93 -3.07 8.72
CA ILE A 68 5.56 -2.26 7.68
C ILE A 68 6.95 -2.82 7.39
N ALA A 69 7.31 -2.82 6.11
CA ALA A 69 8.59 -3.28 5.63
C ALA A 69 9.69 -2.21 5.76
N ARG A 70 10.91 -2.67 5.97
CA ARG A 70 12.08 -1.93 5.48
C ARG A 70 12.39 -2.41 4.07
N ILE A 71 12.25 -1.51 3.10
CA ILE A 71 12.41 -1.84 1.68
C ILE A 71 13.85 -2.32 1.40
N PRO A 72 14.06 -3.47 0.74
CA PRO A 72 15.41 -3.95 0.43
C PRO A 72 16.22 -2.98 -0.44
N ALA A 73 17.53 -2.90 -0.20
CA ALA A 73 18.41 -2.07 -1.03
C ALA A 73 18.57 -2.65 -2.44
N ASN A 74 18.62 -3.98 -2.54
CA ASN A 74 18.86 -4.69 -3.79
C ASN A 74 17.58 -4.69 -4.68
N PRO A 75 17.65 -4.27 -5.96
CA PRO A 75 16.50 -4.28 -6.87
C PRO A 75 15.90 -5.68 -7.14
N ASN A 76 16.73 -6.72 -7.21
CA ASN A 76 16.28 -8.09 -7.45
C ASN A 76 15.52 -8.63 -6.23
N GLU A 77 16.02 -8.34 -5.03
CA GLU A 77 15.35 -8.68 -3.78
C GLU A 77 14.01 -7.92 -3.64
N ARG A 78 14.00 -6.63 -3.98
CA ARG A 78 12.75 -5.84 -4.05
C ARG A 78 11.72 -6.50 -4.95
N ARG A 79 12.12 -6.87 -6.18
CA ARG A 79 11.23 -7.52 -7.15
C ARG A 79 10.76 -8.89 -6.66
N ALA A 80 11.64 -9.68 -6.06
CA ALA A 80 11.31 -11.01 -5.54
C ALA A 80 10.30 -10.94 -4.38
N LEU A 81 10.34 -9.87 -3.58
CA LEU A 81 9.44 -9.62 -2.45
C LEU A 81 8.25 -8.73 -2.81
N GLY A 82 8.03 -8.43 -4.10
CA GLY A 82 6.86 -7.66 -4.55
C GLY A 82 6.89 -6.16 -4.23
N TYR A 83 8.05 -5.58 -3.90
CA TYR A 83 8.17 -4.14 -3.66
C TYR A 83 8.26 -3.35 -4.96
N TRP A 84 7.13 -2.82 -5.40
CA TRP A 84 7.05 -1.84 -6.49
C TRP A 84 7.31 -0.44 -5.93
N ILE A 85 8.57 0.01 -5.96
CA ILE A 85 8.95 1.30 -5.37
C ILE A 85 9.05 2.45 -6.37
N ASP A 86 9.00 2.14 -7.67
CA ASP A 86 9.01 3.12 -8.75
C ASP A 86 7.59 3.68 -8.96
N ILE A 87 6.97 4.12 -7.86
CA ILE A 87 5.62 4.65 -7.83
C ILE A 87 5.68 6.11 -8.28
N PRO A 88 5.01 6.50 -9.39
CA PRO A 88 4.98 7.89 -9.84
C PRO A 88 4.56 8.85 -8.73
N GLY A 89 5.34 9.93 -8.56
CA GLY A 89 5.13 10.96 -7.54
C GLY A 89 5.64 10.62 -6.15
N LEU A 90 6.20 9.42 -5.94
CA LEU A 90 6.87 9.03 -4.70
C LEU A 90 8.38 8.84 -4.92
N LYS A 91 9.16 9.05 -3.87
CA LYS A 91 10.61 8.81 -3.86
C LYS A 91 11.01 8.03 -2.63
N LEU A 92 11.72 6.92 -2.79
CA LEU A 92 12.26 6.16 -1.67
C LEU A 92 13.25 7.01 -0.86
N HIS A 93 13.02 7.13 0.45
CA HIS A 93 13.97 7.78 1.34
C HIS A 93 15.24 6.90 1.51
N PRO A 94 16.45 7.46 1.66
CA PRO A 94 17.68 6.67 1.82
C PRO A 94 17.68 5.66 2.98
N SER A 95 16.89 5.90 4.02
CA SER A 95 16.71 4.95 5.13
C SER A 95 15.96 3.67 4.73
N ARG A 96 15.23 3.72 3.61
CA ARG A 96 14.39 2.65 3.05
C ARG A 96 13.15 2.27 3.87
N TYR A 97 12.80 3.08 4.87
CA TYR A 97 11.63 2.85 5.72
C TYR A 97 10.32 3.41 5.15
N PHE A 98 10.41 4.40 4.28
CA PHE A 98 9.25 5.07 3.70
C PHE A 98 9.59 5.70 2.35
N LEU A 99 8.55 5.93 1.55
CA LEU A 99 8.61 6.80 0.39
C LEU A 99 8.10 8.20 0.76
N VAL A 100 8.63 9.22 0.11
CA VAL A 100 8.27 10.63 0.30
C VAL A 100 7.45 11.08 -0.89
N GLY A 101 6.24 11.59 -0.63
CA GLY A 101 5.39 12.26 -1.61
C GLY A 101 5.21 13.74 -1.23
N LYS A 102 5.05 14.60 -2.24
CA LYS A 102 4.69 16.01 -2.03
C LYS A 102 3.42 16.38 -2.77
N TYR A 103 2.57 17.17 -2.13
CA TYR A 103 1.39 17.77 -2.75
C TYR A 103 1.29 19.25 -2.41
N GLY A 104 0.26 19.91 -2.92
CA GLY A 104 0.03 21.34 -2.73
C GLY A 104 0.51 22.18 -3.90
N THR A 105 0.55 23.49 -3.68
CA THR A 105 0.99 24.47 -4.69
C THR A 105 2.48 24.77 -4.52
N ALA A 106 3.07 25.56 -5.43
CA ALA A 106 4.46 25.98 -5.30
C ALA A 106 4.73 26.78 -4.01
N SER A 107 3.73 27.51 -3.51
CA SER A 107 3.82 28.34 -2.29
C SER A 107 3.34 27.64 -1.02
N ASP A 108 2.59 26.55 -1.13
CA ASP A 108 2.06 25.79 0.00
C ASP A 108 2.17 24.29 -0.31
N SER A 109 3.41 23.78 -0.25
CA SER A 109 3.71 22.37 -0.48
C SER A 109 3.75 21.62 0.84
N ARG A 110 3.22 20.40 0.82
CA ARG A 110 3.09 19.53 2.00
C ARG A 110 3.71 18.17 1.73
N THR A 111 4.37 17.63 2.74
CA THR A 111 5.03 16.33 2.68
C THR A 111 4.16 15.23 3.27
N LEU A 112 4.11 14.08 2.60
CA LEU A 112 3.55 12.82 3.09
C LEU A 112 4.61 11.73 3.08
N LEU A 113 4.59 10.87 4.10
CA LEU A 113 5.43 9.68 4.20
C LEU A 113 4.57 8.43 4.01
N PHE A 114 4.95 7.60 3.04
CA PHE A 114 4.26 6.36 2.67
C PHE A 114 5.05 5.17 3.20
N PHE A 115 4.40 4.41 4.07
CA PHE A 115 4.92 3.21 4.69
C PHE A 115 4.19 2.01 4.11
N ILE A 116 4.92 1.15 3.41
CA ILE A 116 4.36 -0.02 2.72
C ILE A 116 4.77 -1.31 3.45
N SER A 117 3.86 -2.28 3.44
CA SER A 117 4.11 -3.61 3.98
C SER A 117 4.65 -4.55 2.90
N ASP A 118 5.15 -5.71 3.30
CA ASP A 118 5.45 -6.82 2.39
C ASP A 118 4.18 -7.16 1.57
N ALA A 119 4.33 -7.30 0.25
CA ALA A 119 3.25 -7.70 -0.64
C ALA A 119 3.44 -9.16 -1.08
N GLY A 120 2.36 -9.96 -1.05
CA GLY A 120 2.34 -11.27 -1.69
C GLY A 120 2.07 -11.14 -3.19
N ALA A 121 2.37 -12.18 -3.98
CA ALA A 121 2.14 -12.17 -5.43
C ALA A 121 0.68 -11.88 -5.85
N SER A 122 -0.28 -12.08 -4.93
CA SER A 122 -1.72 -11.90 -5.17
C SER A 122 -2.41 -10.98 -4.17
N ASP A 123 -1.69 -10.40 -3.20
CA ASP A 123 -2.26 -9.58 -2.14
C ASP A 123 -1.69 -8.16 -2.19
N ALA A 124 -2.58 -7.17 -2.22
CA ALA A 124 -2.18 -5.78 -2.10
C ALA A 124 -1.51 -5.52 -0.75
N ALA A 125 -0.38 -4.79 -0.74
CA ALA A 125 0.30 -4.43 0.49
C ALA A 125 -0.59 -3.55 1.38
N ALA A 126 -0.46 -3.70 2.69
CA ALA A 126 -1.01 -2.71 3.62
C ALA A 126 -0.22 -1.40 3.52
N LEU A 127 -0.94 -0.29 3.64
CA LEU A 127 -0.42 1.07 3.52
C LEU A 127 -0.70 1.86 4.79
N LEU A 128 0.32 2.54 5.31
CA LEU A 128 0.18 3.64 6.26
C LEU A 128 0.76 4.92 5.64
N VAL A 129 0.02 6.01 5.73
CA VAL A 129 0.46 7.34 5.29
C VAL A 129 0.44 8.30 6.46
N ILE A 130 1.58 8.93 6.71
CA ILE A 130 1.73 9.98 7.72
C ILE A 130 1.88 11.32 7.01
N GLY A 131 1.15 12.32 7.48
CA GLY A 131 1.32 13.72 7.09
C GLY A 131 1.73 14.56 8.28
N PHE A 132 2.00 15.84 8.03
CA PHE A 132 2.39 16.82 9.04
C PHE A 132 1.47 18.03 8.98
N SER A 133 1.04 18.51 10.14
CA SER A 133 0.23 19.73 10.23
C SER A 133 1.09 20.96 9.87
N THR A 134 0.48 22.14 9.80
CA THR A 134 1.19 23.43 9.72
C THR A 134 2.18 23.64 10.86
N SER A 135 1.89 23.12 12.06
CA SER A 135 2.84 23.15 13.19
C SER A 135 4.00 22.16 13.03
N GLY A 136 3.87 21.18 12.13
CA GLY A 136 4.79 20.06 11.92
C GLY A 136 4.44 18.81 12.74
N ASP A 137 3.34 18.84 13.50
CA ASP A 137 2.90 17.68 14.27
C ASP A 137 2.46 16.54 13.32
N PRO A 138 2.99 15.31 13.48
CA PRO A 138 2.65 14.20 12.61
C PRO A 138 1.25 13.66 12.90
N TYR A 139 0.54 13.22 11.87
CA TYR A 139 -0.76 12.56 11.99
C TYR A 139 -0.99 11.50 10.92
N LYS A 140 -1.86 10.53 11.20
CA LYS A 140 -2.26 9.49 10.24
C LYS A 140 -3.19 10.11 9.19
N VAL A 141 -2.74 10.14 7.93
CA VAL A 141 -3.52 10.60 6.78
C VAL A 141 -4.37 9.46 6.23
N LEU A 142 -3.78 8.29 6.02
CA LEU A 142 -4.46 7.12 5.49
C LEU A 142 -3.88 5.85 6.09
N GLU A 143 -4.72 4.87 6.39
CA GLU A 143 -4.27 3.54 6.79
C GLU A 143 -5.22 2.52 6.16
N ARG A 144 -4.66 1.58 5.38
CA ARG A 144 -5.42 0.52 4.69
C ARG A 144 -4.75 -0.82 4.91
N ASP A 145 -5.57 -1.84 5.11
CA ASP A 145 -5.08 -3.22 5.23
C ASP A 145 -4.65 -3.78 3.88
N TYR A 146 -5.25 -3.29 2.79
CA TYR A 146 -4.96 -3.68 1.41
C TYR A 146 -5.07 -2.45 0.51
N LEU A 147 -3.95 -1.93 0.03
CA LEU A 147 -3.90 -0.89 -1.00
C LEU A 147 -2.52 -0.87 -1.68
N ASP A 148 -2.41 -1.49 -2.85
CA ASP A 148 -1.22 -1.41 -3.69
C ASP A 148 -1.17 -0.01 -4.32
N VAL A 149 -0.28 0.86 -3.83
CA VAL A 149 -0.21 2.25 -4.27
C VAL A 149 0.45 2.31 -5.64
N THR A 150 -0.31 2.75 -6.63
CA THR A 150 0.13 2.78 -8.03
C THR A 150 0.60 4.16 -8.46
N SER A 151 0.16 5.23 -7.77
CA SER A 151 0.68 6.58 -7.98
C SER A 151 0.26 7.52 -6.86
N PHE A 152 1.07 8.56 -6.65
CA PHE A 152 0.69 9.74 -5.89
C PHE A 152 0.74 10.97 -6.80
N GLN A 153 -0.35 11.71 -6.89
CA GLN A 153 -0.49 12.80 -7.85
C GLN A 153 -0.96 14.07 -7.17
N SER A 154 -0.61 15.24 -7.72
CA SER A 154 -1.23 16.51 -7.35
C SER A 154 -2.05 17.01 -8.52
N THR A 155 -3.30 17.42 -8.26
CA THR A 155 -4.10 18.08 -9.30
C THR A 155 -3.66 19.53 -9.49
N PRO A 156 -4.11 20.24 -10.55
CA PRO A 156 -3.72 21.63 -10.79
C PRO A 156 -4.03 22.59 -9.63
N ASP A 157 -5.01 22.27 -8.78
CA ASP A 157 -5.33 23.05 -7.58
C ASP A 157 -4.45 22.72 -6.36
N GLY A 158 -3.49 21.81 -6.52
CA GLY A 158 -2.60 21.35 -5.46
C GLY A 158 -3.15 20.19 -4.62
N THR A 159 -4.38 19.74 -4.85
CA THR A 159 -4.97 18.61 -4.12
C THR A 159 -4.17 17.33 -4.36
N GLY A 160 -3.73 16.67 -3.28
CA GLY A 160 -3.06 15.38 -3.35
C GLY A 160 -4.05 14.24 -3.60
N LEU A 161 -3.69 13.31 -4.46
CA LEU A 161 -4.46 12.10 -4.78
C LEU A 161 -3.58 10.87 -4.53
N ILE A 162 -4.00 10.04 -3.59
CA ILE A 162 -3.41 8.71 -3.39
C ILE A 162 -4.21 7.74 -4.24
N VAL A 163 -3.56 7.13 -5.23
CA VAL A 163 -4.19 6.17 -6.14
C VAL A 163 -3.59 4.79 -5.89
N GLY A 164 -4.45 3.81 -5.70
CA GLY A 164 -4.02 2.42 -5.59
C GLY A 164 -5.11 1.43 -5.93
N LYS A 165 -4.80 0.15 -5.79
CA LYS A 165 -5.72 -0.96 -5.98
C LYS A 165 -5.90 -1.71 -4.67
N GLU A 166 -7.15 -1.86 -4.23
CA GLU A 166 -7.45 -2.62 -3.01
C GLU A 166 -7.39 -4.13 -3.23
N THR A 167 -7.52 -4.57 -4.49
CA THR A 167 -7.45 -5.97 -4.91
C THR A 167 -6.56 -6.11 -6.14
N LEU A 168 -5.99 -7.30 -6.33
CA LEU A 168 -5.26 -7.68 -7.54
C LEU A 168 -6.06 -8.67 -8.38
N SER A 169 -5.83 -8.67 -9.68
CA SER A 169 -6.68 -9.37 -10.65
C SER A 169 -6.56 -10.87 -10.42
N GLN A 170 -7.70 -11.53 -10.25
CA GLN A 170 -7.78 -12.98 -10.09
C GLN A 170 -8.48 -13.59 -11.29
N VAL A 171 -7.98 -14.73 -11.76
CA VAL A 171 -8.67 -15.52 -12.80
C VAL A 171 -9.99 -16.02 -12.21
N MET A 172 -11.09 -15.70 -12.88
CA MET A 172 -12.45 -16.04 -12.46
C MET A 172 -13.01 -17.28 -13.16
N GLY A 173 -12.51 -17.59 -14.36
CA GLY A 173 -13.01 -18.70 -15.17
C GLY A 173 -12.26 -18.84 -16.49
N GLY A 174 -12.46 -19.98 -17.13
CA GLY A 174 -11.78 -20.37 -18.38
C GLY A 174 -10.40 -21.00 -18.17
N ASP A 175 -9.80 -21.39 -19.30
CA ASP A 175 -8.62 -22.26 -19.34
C ASP A 175 -7.30 -21.49 -19.54
N GLY A 176 -7.31 -20.18 -19.26
CA GLY A 176 -6.20 -19.27 -19.49
C GLY A 176 -5.73 -18.52 -18.24
N PHE A 177 -4.48 -18.06 -18.30
CA PHE A 177 -3.85 -17.16 -17.33
C PHE A 177 -3.14 -16.03 -18.08
N ASN A 178 -2.51 -15.10 -17.36
CA ASN A 178 -1.82 -13.96 -17.96
C ASN A 178 -0.77 -14.42 -19.00
N GLY A 179 -0.95 -14.05 -20.28
CA GLY A 179 -0.13 -14.51 -21.41
C GLY A 179 -0.63 -15.77 -22.15
N SER A 180 -1.73 -16.37 -21.71
CA SER A 180 -2.42 -17.46 -22.43
C SER A 180 -3.05 -16.96 -23.72
N THR A 181 -3.18 -17.85 -24.72
CA THR A 181 -3.96 -17.65 -25.95
C THR A 181 -5.38 -18.22 -25.86
N LYS A 182 -5.69 -18.94 -24.77
CA LYS A 182 -7.03 -19.49 -24.52
C LYS A 182 -7.96 -18.42 -23.94
N PRO A 183 -9.29 -18.56 -24.09
CA PRO A 183 -10.25 -17.67 -23.45
C PRO A 183 -10.19 -17.80 -21.93
N TYR A 184 -10.19 -16.67 -21.23
CA TYR A 184 -10.31 -16.61 -19.77
C TYR A 184 -10.89 -15.27 -19.32
N ALA A 185 -11.40 -15.23 -18.10
CA ALA A 185 -11.87 -14.02 -17.46
C ALA A 185 -11.06 -13.73 -16.20
N THR A 186 -10.78 -12.45 -15.92
CA THR A 186 -10.23 -11.99 -14.65
C THR A 186 -11.16 -11.01 -13.95
N THR A 187 -11.00 -10.84 -12.64
CA THR A 187 -11.64 -9.74 -11.92
C THR A 187 -11.19 -8.42 -12.50
N TYR A 188 -12.11 -7.46 -12.53
CA TYR A 188 -11.77 -6.07 -12.74
C TYR A 188 -11.27 -5.47 -11.43
N ASP A 189 -10.03 -4.96 -11.40
CA ASP A 189 -9.53 -4.23 -10.23
C ASP A 189 -9.56 -2.72 -10.48
N PRO A 190 -10.63 -2.03 -10.05
CA PRO A 190 -10.70 -0.59 -10.18
C PRO A 190 -9.65 0.09 -9.31
N PHE A 191 -9.13 1.21 -9.81
CA PHE A 191 -8.35 2.13 -8.99
C PHE A 191 -9.24 2.80 -7.94
N SER A 192 -8.79 2.77 -6.69
CA SER A 192 -9.32 3.55 -5.59
C SER A 192 -8.51 4.82 -5.43
N VAL A 193 -9.20 5.97 -5.43
CA VAL A 193 -8.58 7.29 -5.30
C VAL A 193 -9.03 7.93 -4.00
N PHE A 194 -8.06 8.24 -3.15
CA PHE A 194 -8.24 8.95 -1.90
C PHE A 194 -7.77 10.39 -2.07
N ILE A 195 -8.66 11.33 -1.77
CA ILE A 195 -8.38 12.76 -1.78
C ILE A 195 -7.70 13.13 -0.48
N VAL A 196 -6.51 13.71 -0.57
CA VAL A 196 -5.77 14.23 0.58
C VAL A 196 -6.31 15.61 0.91
N HIS A 197 -6.65 15.79 2.18
CA HIS A 197 -7.06 17.08 2.72
C HIS A 197 -5.98 17.58 3.69
N PRO A 198 -5.67 18.88 3.70
CA PRO A 198 -4.76 19.44 4.69
C PRO A 198 -5.22 19.10 6.11
N GLU A 199 -4.26 18.70 6.96
CA GLU A 199 -4.45 18.47 8.39
C GLU A 199 -5.56 17.46 8.76
N SER A 200 -5.90 16.56 7.83
CA SER A 200 -7.01 15.62 8.01
C SER A 200 -6.80 14.32 7.25
N LYS A 201 -7.65 13.34 7.56
CA LYS A 201 -7.60 12.03 6.92
C LYS A 201 -7.93 12.16 5.45
N ALA A 202 -7.24 11.40 4.61
CA ALA A 202 -7.60 11.25 3.22
C ALA A 202 -8.94 10.51 3.11
N VAL A 203 -9.78 10.92 2.16
CA VAL A 203 -11.14 10.40 1.99
C VAL A 203 -11.27 9.75 0.62
N TYR A 204 -11.81 8.54 0.58
CA TYR A 204 -12.14 7.88 -0.69
C TYR A 204 -13.18 8.70 -1.46
N SER A 205 -12.96 8.87 -2.77
CA SER A 205 -13.92 9.55 -3.64
C SER A 205 -14.33 8.68 -4.81
N LEU A 206 -15.56 8.17 -4.77
CA LEU A 206 -16.15 7.38 -5.86
C LEU A 206 -16.14 8.13 -7.18
N VAL A 207 -16.44 9.43 -7.16
CA VAL A 207 -16.48 10.27 -8.36
C VAL A 207 -15.09 10.37 -9.01
N VAL A 208 -14.06 10.65 -8.21
CA VAL A 208 -12.69 10.75 -8.71
C VAL A 208 -12.16 9.38 -9.15
N SER A 209 -12.45 8.32 -8.39
CA SER A 209 -12.16 6.94 -8.78
C SER A 209 -12.76 6.58 -10.13
N ARG A 210 -14.04 6.87 -10.36
CA ARG A 210 -14.69 6.58 -11.65
C ARG A 210 -14.03 7.33 -12.81
N SER A 211 -13.77 8.63 -12.63
CA SER A 211 -13.10 9.43 -13.66
C SER A 211 -11.68 8.93 -13.94
N TYR A 212 -10.94 8.53 -12.91
CA TYR A 212 -9.61 7.94 -13.05
C TYR A 212 -9.69 6.61 -13.82
N ASN A 213 -10.58 5.71 -13.41
CA ASN A 213 -10.76 4.42 -14.07
C ASN A 213 -11.17 4.57 -15.55
N GLN A 214 -12.04 5.52 -15.91
CA GLN A 214 -12.43 5.76 -17.30
C GLN A 214 -11.25 6.19 -18.19
N LYS A 215 -10.28 6.93 -17.63
CA LYS A 215 -9.08 7.34 -18.35
C LYS A 215 -8.07 6.20 -18.53
N HIS A 216 -8.04 5.26 -17.59
CA HIS A 216 -7.04 4.17 -17.55
C HIS A 216 -7.55 2.83 -18.10
N TYR A 217 -8.86 2.61 -18.08
CA TYR A 217 -9.53 1.41 -18.60
C TYR A 217 -10.44 1.79 -19.77
N VAL A 218 -9.85 2.33 -20.83
CA VAL A 218 -10.57 2.79 -22.03
C VAL A 218 -11.43 1.66 -22.64
N TRP A 219 -10.97 0.41 -22.56
CA TRP A 219 -11.71 -0.78 -23.02
C TRP A 219 -13.02 -1.04 -22.24
N ALA A 220 -13.14 -0.54 -21.00
CA ALA A 220 -14.38 -0.66 -20.22
C ALA A 220 -15.42 0.39 -20.65
N GLY A 221 -15.01 1.41 -21.40
CA GLY A 221 -15.85 2.51 -21.86
C GLY A 221 -16.53 3.28 -20.71
N SER A 222 -17.63 3.97 -21.02
CA SER A 222 -18.43 4.72 -20.04
C SER A 222 -19.13 3.86 -18.99
N HIS A 223 -19.11 2.53 -19.15
CA HIS A 223 -19.80 1.57 -18.29
C HIS A 223 -18.88 0.89 -17.26
N SER A 224 -17.66 1.40 -17.06
CA SER A 224 -16.77 0.94 -16.00
C SER A 224 -17.49 0.94 -14.64
N ARG A 225 -17.59 -0.24 -14.03
CA ARG A 225 -18.27 -0.51 -12.75
C ARG A 225 -17.53 -1.60 -11.99
N GLU A 226 -17.68 -1.62 -10.67
CA GLU A 226 -16.88 -2.45 -9.77
C GLU A 226 -17.16 -3.96 -9.88
N ASP A 227 -18.29 -4.36 -10.47
CA ASP A 227 -18.73 -5.76 -10.66
C ASP A 227 -18.56 -6.27 -12.10
N TYR A 228 -17.46 -5.86 -12.74
CA TYR A 228 -17.05 -6.34 -14.06
C TYR A 228 -16.01 -7.45 -13.98
N ALA A 229 -16.02 -8.29 -15.01
CA ALA A 229 -14.93 -9.17 -15.37
C ALA A 229 -14.31 -8.68 -16.68
N VAL A 230 -13.01 -8.91 -16.83
CA VAL A 230 -12.27 -8.65 -18.05
C VAL A 230 -12.06 -9.97 -18.76
N LEU A 231 -12.62 -10.12 -19.96
CA LEU A 231 -12.48 -11.32 -20.77
C LEU A 231 -11.38 -11.13 -21.82
N TYR A 232 -10.51 -12.12 -21.91
CA TYR A 232 -9.35 -12.18 -22.78
C TYR A 232 -9.54 -13.27 -23.83
N ASN A 233 -9.02 -13.05 -25.03
CA ASN A 233 -8.96 -14.03 -26.14
C ASN A 233 -10.30 -14.70 -26.47
N LEU A 234 -11.42 -13.99 -26.30
CA LEU A 234 -12.71 -14.52 -26.73
C LEU A 234 -12.71 -14.73 -28.25
N PRO A 235 -13.24 -15.87 -28.74
CA PRO A 235 -13.45 -16.06 -30.18
C PRO A 235 -14.24 -14.89 -30.77
N GLU A 236 -13.91 -14.49 -32.00
CA GLU A 236 -14.58 -13.41 -32.75
C GLU A 236 -14.41 -11.98 -32.19
N HIS A 237 -13.62 -11.80 -31.13
CA HIS A 237 -13.37 -10.49 -30.54
C HIS A 237 -11.90 -10.08 -30.61
N HIS A 238 -11.63 -8.96 -31.31
CA HIS A 238 -10.29 -8.38 -31.43
C HIS A 238 -9.99 -7.46 -30.24
N GLY A 239 -9.89 -8.01 -29.03
CA GLY A 239 -9.50 -7.25 -27.84
C GLY A 239 -10.12 -7.75 -26.54
N LEU A 240 -9.83 -7.02 -25.45
CA LEU A 240 -10.42 -7.28 -24.14
C LEU A 240 -11.87 -6.83 -24.12
N ILE A 241 -12.73 -7.60 -23.48
CA ILE A 241 -14.14 -7.25 -23.29
C ILE A 241 -14.44 -7.14 -21.80
N GLY A 242 -15.03 -6.01 -21.40
CA GLY A 242 -15.67 -5.90 -20.09
C GLY A 242 -17.09 -6.46 -20.14
N ALA A 243 -17.43 -7.35 -19.20
CA ALA A 243 -18.80 -7.81 -19.01
C ALA A 243 -19.13 -7.92 -17.52
N PRO A 244 -20.41 -7.79 -17.11
CA PRO A 244 -20.82 -8.14 -15.75
C PRO A 244 -20.37 -9.55 -15.39
N THR A 245 -19.83 -9.74 -14.18
CA THR A 245 -19.33 -11.05 -13.71
C THR A 245 -20.35 -12.18 -13.91
N SER A 246 -21.64 -11.88 -13.74
CA SER A 246 -22.75 -12.84 -13.91
C SER A 246 -22.90 -13.42 -15.34
N ARG A 247 -22.27 -12.79 -16.34
CA ARG A 247 -22.27 -13.25 -17.74
C ARG A 247 -21.04 -14.09 -18.09
N VAL A 248 -20.02 -14.15 -17.23
CA VAL A 248 -18.76 -14.84 -17.50
C VAL A 248 -18.97 -16.30 -17.91
N PRO A 249 -19.75 -17.14 -17.18
CA PRO A 249 -19.91 -18.54 -17.57
C PRO A 249 -20.47 -18.70 -18.99
N ALA A 250 -21.52 -17.93 -19.32
CA ALA A 250 -22.13 -17.97 -20.64
C ALA A 250 -21.17 -17.52 -21.76
N LEU A 251 -20.32 -16.53 -21.49
CA LEU A 251 -19.35 -16.03 -22.47
C LEU A 251 -18.14 -16.95 -22.66
N LEU A 252 -17.80 -17.74 -21.63
CA LEU A 252 -16.74 -18.74 -21.69
C LEU A 252 -17.23 -20.12 -22.16
N GLY A 253 -18.53 -20.27 -22.44
CA GLY A 253 -19.13 -21.56 -22.82
C GLY A 253 -19.31 -22.53 -21.65
N GLU A 254 -19.18 -22.06 -20.41
CA GLU A 254 -19.47 -22.83 -19.19
C GLU A 254 -20.99 -22.90 -18.99
N SER A 255 -21.58 -24.06 -19.23
CA SER A 255 -23.00 -24.28 -18.97
C SER A 255 -23.31 -24.09 -17.49
N ARG A 256 -24.31 -23.25 -17.15
CA ARG A 256 -24.89 -23.24 -15.80
C ARG A 256 -25.42 -24.64 -15.55
N ASN A 257 -24.79 -25.39 -14.65
CA ASN A 257 -25.45 -26.50 -14.00
C ASN A 257 -26.56 -25.89 -13.14
N GLU A 258 -27.72 -25.64 -13.75
CA GLU A 258 -28.95 -25.45 -13.02
C GLU A 258 -29.16 -26.73 -12.21
N ALA A 259 -28.89 -26.65 -10.91
CA ALA A 259 -29.40 -27.63 -9.97
C ALA A 259 -30.91 -27.65 -10.17
N LYS A 260 -31.41 -28.71 -10.83
CA LYS A 260 -32.83 -28.99 -10.87
C LYS A 260 -33.33 -29.12 -9.42
N PRO A 261 -34.50 -28.55 -9.10
CA PRO A 261 -35.08 -28.58 -7.77
C PRO A 261 -35.29 -30.00 -7.25
#